data_AF-A0A8S4QJQ4-F1
#
_entry.id   AF-A0A8S4QJQ4-F1
#
_cell.length_a   1.000
_cell.length_b   1.000
_cell.length_c   1.000
_cell.angle_alpha   90.00
_cell.angle_beta   90.00
_cell.angle_gamma   90.00
#
_symmetry.space_group_name_H-M   'P 1'
#
loop_
_entity.id
_entity.type
_entity.pdbx_description
1 polymer ?
#
loop_
_entity_poly.entity_id
_entity_poly.type
_entity_poly.pdbx_seq_one_letter_code
_entity_poly.pdbx_strand_id
1 'polypeptide(L)'
;MRVLKDEPIPEGYLRFRFNEDCGYQQCGYREHQTHFHCTRKDCGYSFCDKTRFVQHTARHERLDTLMGGDFQQYRANVYCQRPECPHASTFGTGQNKASHFHCLKCEFVCTDTNKVVAHRRQHQKLDSIQAAGFDKFQPSK
;
A
#
# COMPACT_ATOMS: atom_id res chain seq x y z
N MET A 1 27.53 30.31 -13.89
CA MET A 1 26.58 29.18 -14.04
C MET A 1 26.44 28.50 -12.69
N ARG A 2 25.27 28.55 -12.04
CA ARG A 2 25.06 27.88 -10.75
C ARG A 2 24.86 26.40 -11.03
N VAL A 3 25.88 25.59 -10.77
CA VAL A 3 25.74 24.14 -10.70
C VAL A 3 24.88 23.87 -9.45
N LEU A 4 23.56 23.73 -9.65
CA LEU A 4 22.69 23.19 -8.62
C LEU A 4 23.14 21.75 -8.42
N LYS A 5 23.90 21.53 -7.34
CA LYS A 5 24.36 20.22 -6.89
C LYS A 5 23.13 19.30 -6.87
N ASP A 6 23.14 18.27 -7.70
CA ASP A 6 22.02 17.34 -7.79
C ASP A 6 21.90 16.65 -6.43
N GLU A 7 20.98 17.12 -5.60
CA GLU A 7 20.71 16.52 -4.30
C GLU A 7 20.31 15.05 -4.54
N PRO A 8 20.95 14.09 -3.85
CA PRO A 8 20.77 12.68 -4.13
C PRO A 8 19.31 12.28 -3.98
N ILE A 9 18.81 11.49 -4.93
CA ILE A 9 17.45 10.95 -4.88
C ILE A 9 17.37 9.98 -3.70
N PRO A 10 16.38 10.12 -2.81
CA PRO A 10 16.21 9.19 -1.70
C PRO A 10 16.07 7.74 -2.20
N GLU A 11 16.55 6.79 -1.41
CA GLU A 11 16.39 5.36 -1.71
C GLU A 11 14.90 5.00 -1.84
N GLY A 12 14.58 4.07 -2.74
CA GLY A 12 13.20 3.69 -3.04
C GLY A 12 12.49 4.57 -4.08
N TYR A 13 13.23 5.47 -4.75
CA TYR A 13 12.73 6.31 -5.83
C TYR A 13 13.61 6.26 -7.07
N LEU A 14 12.99 6.39 -8.24
CA LEU A 14 13.66 6.56 -9.53
C LEU A 14 13.33 7.92 -10.10
N ARG A 15 14.33 8.58 -10.70
CA ARG A 15 14.16 9.83 -11.42
C ARG A 15 14.21 9.56 -12.92
N PHE A 16 13.26 10.14 -13.64
CA PHE A 16 13.24 10.15 -15.10
C PHE A 16 13.26 11.60 -15.58
N ARG A 17 14.09 11.88 -16.58
CA ARG A 17 14.17 13.21 -17.21
C ARG A 17 13.02 13.41 -18.19
N PHE A 18 12.80 14.65 -18.61
CA PHE A 18 11.72 14.98 -19.57
C PHE A 18 11.88 14.27 -20.92
N ASN A 19 13.09 13.87 -21.28
CA ASN A 19 13.41 13.17 -22.54
C ASN A 19 13.62 11.67 -22.35
N GLU A 20 13.31 11.13 -21.17
CA GLU A 20 13.50 9.72 -20.84
C GLU A 20 12.14 9.04 -20.69
N ASP A 21 11.98 7.90 -21.36
CA ASP A 21 10.78 7.10 -21.20
C ASP A 21 10.82 6.32 -19.88
N CYS A 22 9.88 6.60 -18.99
CA CYS A 22 9.78 5.89 -17.72
C CYS A 22 9.13 4.50 -17.85
N GLY A 23 8.48 4.18 -18.98
CA GLY A 23 7.84 2.89 -19.22
C GLY A 23 6.57 2.61 -18.38
N TYR A 24 6.19 3.52 -17.48
CA TYR A 24 4.96 3.40 -16.69
C TYR A 24 3.75 3.84 -17.53
N GLN A 25 2.91 2.87 -17.91
CA GLN A 25 1.72 3.06 -18.77
C GLN A 25 0.77 4.17 -18.29
N GLN A 26 0.72 4.42 -16.98
CA GLN A 26 -0.22 5.36 -16.36
C GLN A 26 0.46 6.63 -15.82
N CYS A 27 1.69 6.93 -16.29
CA CYS A 27 2.42 8.12 -15.86
C CYS A 27 1.96 9.37 -16.61
N GLY A 28 1.29 10.29 -15.92
CA GLY A 28 0.85 11.57 -16.49
C GLY A 28 1.97 12.58 -16.77
N TYR A 29 3.22 12.27 -16.40
CA TYR A 29 4.39 13.14 -16.59
C TYR A 29 5.37 12.63 -17.65
N ARG A 30 5.05 11.50 -18.27
CA ARG A 30 5.84 10.86 -19.31
C ARG A 30 6.13 11.86 -20.43
N GLU A 31 7.41 12.01 -20.77
CA GLU A 31 7.89 12.88 -21.86
C GLU A 31 7.52 14.39 -21.75
N HIS A 32 6.93 14.80 -20.63
CA HIS A 32 6.47 16.18 -20.41
C HIS A 32 7.37 16.95 -19.46
N GLN A 33 7.91 16.29 -18.44
CA GLN A 33 8.77 16.92 -17.44
C GLN A 33 9.61 15.91 -16.67
N THR A 34 10.67 16.39 -16.00
CA THR A 34 11.42 15.55 -15.06
C THR A 34 10.51 15.16 -13.89
N HIS A 35 10.46 13.88 -13.58
CA HIS A 35 9.57 13.33 -12.56
C HIS A 35 10.21 12.16 -11.82
N PHE A 36 9.56 11.73 -10.74
CA PHE A 36 10.00 10.68 -9.84
C PHE A 36 8.92 9.62 -9.69
N HIS A 37 9.35 8.36 -9.58
CA HIS A 37 8.49 7.21 -9.32
C HIS A 37 8.92 6.53 -8.03
N CYS A 38 7.95 6.13 -7.22
CA CYS A 38 8.21 5.23 -6.10
C CYS A 38 8.46 3.81 -6.63
N THR A 39 9.58 3.20 -6.23
CA THR A 39 9.93 1.81 -6.63
C THR A 39 9.23 0.75 -5.80
N ARG A 40 8.53 1.16 -4.75
CA ARG A 40 7.83 0.22 -3.88
C ARG A 40 6.79 -0.55 -4.68
N LYS A 41 6.82 -1.87 -4.52
CA LYS A 41 5.93 -2.80 -5.21
C LYS A 41 4.48 -2.33 -5.11
N ASP A 42 3.78 -2.35 -6.24
CA ASP A 42 2.36 -2.02 -6.35
C ASP A 42 1.99 -0.58 -5.92
N CYS A 43 2.98 0.32 -5.74
CA CYS A 43 2.72 1.73 -5.44
C CYS A 43 2.34 2.50 -6.72
N GLY A 44 3.24 2.54 -7.70
CA GLY A 44 3.03 3.24 -8.97
C GLY A 44 2.74 4.75 -8.81
N TYR A 45 3.11 5.34 -7.66
CA TYR A 45 2.93 6.77 -7.43
C TYR A 45 4.05 7.55 -8.12
N SER A 46 3.67 8.61 -8.83
CA SER A 46 4.60 9.50 -9.53
C SER A 46 4.32 10.96 -9.20
N PHE A 47 5.37 11.78 -9.19
CA PHE A 47 5.31 13.21 -8.90
C PHE A 47 6.51 13.95 -9.48
N CYS A 48 6.39 15.26 -9.70
CA CYS A 48 7.48 16.10 -10.24
C CYS A 48 8.15 17.00 -9.19
N ASP A 49 7.57 17.12 -8.00
CA ASP A 49 8.05 17.99 -6.94
C ASP A 49 8.84 17.21 -5.88
N LYS A 50 10.08 17.62 -5.64
CA LYS A 50 10.96 16.99 -4.63
C LYS A 50 10.38 17.07 -3.22
N THR A 51 9.55 18.06 -2.88
CA THR A 51 8.95 18.15 -1.54
C THR A 51 8.06 16.94 -1.21
N ARG A 52 7.58 16.21 -2.22
CA ARG A 52 6.71 15.05 -2.07
C ARG A 52 7.43 13.82 -1.52
N PHE A 53 8.77 13.74 -1.59
CA PHE A 53 9.52 12.59 -1.07
C PHE A 53 9.19 12.33 0.40
N VAL A 54 9.31 13.36 1.25
CA VAL A 54 9.12 13.22 2.69
C VAL A 54 7.69 12.79 3.02
N GLN A 55 6.69 13.45 2.43
CA GLN A 55 5.29 13.12 2.67
C GLN A 55 4.94 11.70 2.17
N HIS A 56 5.50 11.28 1.04
CA HIS A 56 5.24 9.96 0.47
C HIS A 56 5.91 8.84 1.27
N THR A 57 7.17 9.02 1.67
CA THR A 57 7.89 8.08 2.53
C THR A 57 7.18 7.93 3.87
N ALA A 58 6.82 9.04 4.52
CA ALA A 58 6.09 9.02 5.79
C ALA A 58 4.74 8.30 5.70
N ARG A 59 4.05 8.40 4.55
CA ARG A 59 2.82 7.62 4.30
C ARG A 59 3.09 6.12 4.28
N HIS A 60 4.18 5.71 3.65
CA HIS A 60 4.58 4.31 3.60
C HIS A 60 4.93 3.76 4.97
N GLU A 61 5.77 4.46 5.73
CA GLU A 61 6.14 4.09 7.11
C GLU A 61 4.90 3.98 8.02
N ARG A 62 3.96 4.92 7.88
CA ARG A 62 2.69 4.87 8.62
C ARG A 62 1.88 3.62 8.26
N LEU A 63 1.74 3.29 6.97
CA LEU A 63 0.99 2.10 6.55
C LEU A 63 1.65 0.81 7.04
N ASP A 64 2.98 0.72 6.96
CA ASP A 64 3.74 -0.42 7.49
C ASP A 64 3.53 -0.60 8.98
N THR A 65 3.56 0.49 9.73
CA THR A 65 3.31 0.47 11.18
C THR A 65 1.89 0.02 11.51
N LEU A 66 0.90 0.47 10.72
CA LEU A 66 -0.51 0.12 10.93
C LEU A 66 -0.79 -1.36 10.59
N MET A 67 -0.21 -1.85 9.50
CA MET A 67 -0.40 -3.22 9.03
C MET A 67 0.43 -4.21 9.87
N GLY A 68 1.60 -3.79 10.35
CA GLY A 68 2.47 -4.59 11.23
C GLY A 68 2.91 -5.92 10.63
N GLY A 69 2.94 -6.03 9.30
CA GLY A 69 3.22 -7.29 8.60
C GLY A 69 2.08 -8.31 8.58
N ASP A 70 1.01 -8.10 9.35
CA ASP A 70 -0.14 -9.01 9.43
C ASP A 70 -1.16 -8.78 8.32
N PHE A 71 -0.97 -7.76 7.49
CA PHE A 71 -1.88 -7.39 6.42
C PHE A 71 -1.17 -7.20 5.09
N GLN A 72 -1.91 -7.37 4.01
CA GLN A 72 -1.49 -7.04 2.65
C GLN A 72 -2.47 -6.07 2.00
N GLN A 73 -1.97 -4.95 1.49
CA GLN A 73 -2.76 -3.96 0.79
C GLN A 73 -2.78 -4.26 -0.72
N TYR A 74 -3.96 -4.18 -1.31
CA TYR A 74 -4.17 -4.21 -2.75
C TYR A 74 -4.76 -2.87 -3.18
N ARG A 75 -4.04 -2.18 -4.07
CA ARG A 75 -4.55 -0.93 -4.65
C ARG A 75 -5.62 -1.24 -5.69
N ALA A 76 -6.44 -0.24 -6.01
CA ALA A 76 -7.50 -0.37 -7.01
C ALA A 76 -6.98 -0.80 -8.40
N ASN A 77 -5.74 -0.43 -8.72
CA ASN A 77 -5.09 -0.77 -9.99
C ASN A 77 -4.32 -2.09 -9.92
N VAL A 78 -4.47 -2.86 -8.84
CA VAL A 78 -3.76 -4.12 -8.62
C VAL A 78 -4.78 -5.22 -8.46
N TYR A 79 -4.70 -6.23 -9.32
CA TYR A 79 -5.60 -7.37 -9.24
C TYR A 79 -5.28 -8.21 -7.99
N CYS A 80 -6.28 -8.39 -7.12
CA CYS A 80 -6.13 -9.08 -5.84
C CYS A 80 -5.84 -10.59 -5.98
N GLN A 81 -6.20 -11.19 -7.12
CA GLN A 81 -5.98 -12.62 -7.44
C GLN A 81 -6.60 -13.63 -6.45
N ARG A 82 -7.27 -13.18 -5.38
CA ARG A 82 -8.01 -14.06 -4.46
C ARG A 82 -9.41 -14.33 -5.02
N PRO A 83 -9.77 -15.60 -5.29
CA PRO A 83 -11.01 -15.95 -5.97
C PRO A 83 -12.26 -15.56 -5.18
N GLU A 84 -12.18 -15.59 -3.85
CA GLU A 84 -13.30 -15.26 -2.95
C GLU A 84 -13.24 -13.84 -2.39
N CYS A 85 -12.35 -12.98 -2.91
CA CYS A 85 -12.30 -11.60 -2.45
C CYS A 85 -13.49 -10.81 -3.01
N PRO A 86 -14.35 -10.21 -2.16
CA PRO A 86 -15.47 -9.39 -2.61
C PRO A 86 -15.06 -8.18 -3.47
N HIS A 87 -13.79 -7.78 -3.39
CA HIS A 87 -13.22 -6.65 -4.10
C HIS A 87 -12.36 -7.05 -5.32
N ALA A 88 -12.23 -8.36 -5.63
CA ALA A 88 -11.43 -8.81 -6.77
C ALA A 88 -12.07 -8.47 -8.12
N SER A 89 -13.40 -8.52 -8.22
CA SER A 89 -14.18 -8.23 -9.45
C SER A 89 -14.31 -6.75 -9.77
N THR A 90 -13.88 -5.86 -8.87
CA THR A 90 -13.94 -4.41 -9.06
C THR A 90 -12.78 -3.87 -9.89
N PHE A 91 -11.80 -4.72 -10.23
CA PHE A 91 -10.69 -4.36 -11.11
C PHE A 91 -11.21 -4.02 -12.52
N GLY A 92 -10.95 -2.79 -12.98
CA GLY A 92 -11.29 -2.35 -14.35
C GLY A 92 -12.75 -1.96 -14.61
N THR A 93 -13.68 -2.18 -13.68
CA THR A 93 -15.12 -1.86 -13.89
C THR A 93 -15.48 -0.38 -13.69
N GLY A 94 -14.50 0.47 -13.36
CA GLY A 94 -14.68 1.93 -13.21
C GLY A 94 -15.53 2.36 -12.01
N GLN A 95 -16.21 1.43 -11.33
CA GLN A 95 -17.25 1.73 -10.34
C GLN A 95 -16.77 1.70 -8.88
N ASN A 96 -15.55 1.23 -8.57
CA ASN A 96 -14.99 1.40 -7.23
C ASN A 96 -13.45 1.40 -7.23
N LYS A 97 -12.86 2.59 -7.14
CA LYS A 97 -11.39 2.82 -7.09
C LYS A 97 -10.80 2.67 -5.68
N ALA A 98 -11.46 1.93 -4.79
CA ALA A 98 -11.01 1.82 -3.41
C ALA A 98 -9.93 0.75 -3.25
N SER A 99 -8.84 1.09 -2.57
CA SER A 99 -7.87 0.09 -2.13
C SER A 99 -8.46 -0.75 -0.99
N HIS A 100 -8.02 -2.00 -0.85
CA HIS A 100 -8.46 -2.88 0.22
C HIS A 100 -7.27 -3.62 0.86
N PHE A 101 -7.51 -4.22 2.02
CA PHE A 101 -6.53 -4.85 2.90
C PHE A 101 -7.01 -6.24 3.28
N HIS A 102 -6.13 -7.22 3.16
CA HIS A 102 -6.36 -8.60 3.60
C HIS A 102 -5.54 -8.90 4.82
N CYS A 103 -6.13 -9.55 5.82
CA CYS A 103 -5.38 -10.16 6.90
C CYS A 103 -4.61 -11.37 6.36
N LEU A 104 -3.39 -11.59 6.83
CA LEU A 104 -2.57 -12.76 6.49
C LEU A 104 -2.77 -13.93 7.46
N LYS A 105 -3.46 -13.68 8.58
CA LYS A 105 -3.73 -14.69 9.63
C LYS A 105 -5.13 -15.32 9.52
N CYS A 106 -6.07 -14.68 8.83
CA CYS A 106 -7.43 -15.18 8.62
C CYS A 106 -8.03 -14.58 7.33
N GLU A 107 -9.28 -14.95 7.02
CA GLU A 107 -9.99 -14.54 5.80
C GLU A 107 -10.56 -13.11 5.85
N PHE A 108 -10.20 -12.32 6.87
CA PHE A 108 -10.71 -10.97 7.03
C PHE A 108 -10.21 -10.02 5.93
N VAL A 109 -11.15 -9.28 5.34
CA VAL A 109 -10.90 -8.24 4.34
C VAL A 109 -11.57 -6.92 4.74
N CYS A 110 -10.91 -5.80 4.48
CA CYS A 110 -11.50 -4.47 4.71
C CYS A 110 -10.95 -3.43 3.75
N THR A 111 -11.64 -2.29 3.62
CA THR A 111 -11.23 -1.15 2.79
C THR A 111 -10.73 0.04 3.61
N ASP A 112 -10.83 -0.04 4.94
CA ASP A 112 -10.57 1.07 5.86
C ASP A 112 -9.38 0.78 6.79
N THR A 113 -8.46 1.73 6.89
CA THR A 113 -7.23 1.59 7.69
C THR A 113 -7.48 1.53 9.20
N ASN A 114 -8.59 2.07 9.72
CA ASN A 114 -8.91 1.97 11.14
C ASN A 114 -9.35 0.54 11.49
N LYS A 115 -10.04 -0.15 10.56
CA LYS A 115 -10.41 -1.57 10.75
C LYS A 115 -9.19 -2.49 10.81
N VAL A 116 -8.12 -2.18 10.07
CA VAL A 116 -6.85 -2.93 10.11
C VAL A 116 -6.28 -2.97 11.54
N VAL A 117 -6.17 -1.81 12.20
CA VAL A 117 -5.61 -1.73 13.55
C VAL A 117 -6.48 -2.46 14.57
N ALA A 118 -7.80 -2.24 14.51
CA ALA A 118 -8.74 -2.89 15.42
C ALA A 118 -8.67 -4.42 15.29
N HIS A 119 -8.65 -4.93 14.06
CA HIS A 119 -8.56 -6.36 13.79
C HIS A 119 -7.20 -6.95 14.21
N ARG A 120 -6.09 -6.24 13.98
CA ARG A 120 -4.76 -6.68 14.47
C ARG A 120 -4.74 -6.84 15.99
N ARG A 121 -5.33 -5.90 16.73
CA ARG A 121 -5.46 -6.00 18.19
C ARG A 121 -6.32 -7.19 18.62
N GLN A 122 -7.32 -7.56 17.83
CA GLN A 122 -8.13 -8.75 18.08
C GLN A 122 -7.28 -10.03 18.00
N HIS A 123 -6.41 -10.16 17.00
CA HIS A 123 -5.45 -11.26 16.93
C HIS A 123 -4.54 -11.29 18.16
N GLN A 124 -3.91 -10.16 18.50
CA GLN A 124 -3.04 -10.06 19.68
C GLN A 124 -3.76 -10.50 20.98
N LYS A 125 -5.04 -10.15 21.13
CA LYS A 125 -5.85 -10.58 22.27
C LYS A 125 -6.10 -12.09 22.24
N LEU A 126 -6.48 -12.66 21.09
CA LEU A 126 -6.71 -14.09 20.94
C LEU A 126 -5.44 -14.90 21.19
N ASP A 127 -4.32 -14.48 20.62
CA ASP A 127 -2.98 -15.06 20.84
C ASP A 127 -2.61 -15.03 22.33
N SER A 128 -2.86 -13.92 23.03
CA SER A 128 -2.58 -13.82 24.47
C SER A 128 -3.46 -14.73 25.33
N ILE A 129 -4.73 -14.92 24.97
CA ILE A 129 -5.66 -15.80 25.69
C ILE A 129 -5.23 -17.26 25.49
N GLN A 130 -4.92 -17.63 24.26
CA GLN A 130 -4.45 -18.97 23.91
C GLN A 130 -3.10 -19.28 24.57
N ALA A 131 -2.18 -18.32 24.58
CA ALA A 131 -0.88 -18.47 25.26
C ALA A 131 -1.02 -18.64 26.78
N ALA A 132 -2.07 -18.09 27.38
CA ALA A 132 -2.39 -18.29 28.80
C ALA A 132 -3.12 -19.61 29.09
N GLY A 133 -3.36 -20.45 28.07
CA GLY A 133 -3.99 -21.77 28.23
C GLY A 133 -5.51 -21.75 28.38
N PHE A 134 -6.16 -20.65 28.00
CA PHE A 134 -7.62 -20.54 28.05
C PHE A 134 -8.23 -20.82 26.67
N ASP A 135 -9.14 -21.79 26.62
CA ASP A 135 -9.95 -22.06 25.43
C ASP A 135 -11.23 -21.25 25.44
N LYS A 136 -11.52 -20.60 24.30
CA LYS A 136 -12.76 -19.86 24.12
C LYS A 136 -13.88 -20.83 23.76
N PHE A 137 -14.68 -21.23 24.76
CA PHE A 137 -15.93 -21.95 24.50
C PHE A 137 -16.87 -21.10 23.63
N GLN A 138 -17.17 -21.58 22.42
CA GLN A 138 -18.30 -21.09 21.65
C GLN A 138 -19.51 -21.96 22.01
N PRO A 139 -20.54 -21.44 22.69
CA PRO A 139 -21.76 -22.20 22.89
C PRO A 139 -22.34 -22.52 21.51
N SER A 140 -22.50 -23.81 21.22
CA SER A 140 -23.14 -24.28 19.99
C SER A 140 -24.57 -23.72 19.94
N LYS A 141 -24.93 -23.10 18.82
CA LYS A 141 -26.31 -22.70 18.53
C LYS A 141 -27.15 -23.91 18.19
#